data_AF-A0A415QES4-F1
#
_entry.id   AF-A0A415QES4-F1
#
_cell.length_a   1.000
_cell.length_b   1.000
_cell.length_c   1.000
_cell.angle_alpha   90.00
_cell.angle_beta   90.00
_cell.angle_gamma   90.00
#
_symmetry.space_group_name_H-M   'P 1'
#
loop_
_entity.id
_entity.type
_entity.pdbx_description
1 polymer ?
#
loop_
_entity_poly.entity_id
_entity_poly.type
_entity_poly.pdbx_seq_one_letter_code
_entity_poly.pdbx_strand_id
1 'polypeptide(L)'
;MRSKLTILAMMFIALVSCNTGSETSISFHVEDTQLYPEAVLMTKDSIYKQALTSNNSTTFTLPEKFEPAYGAMFFGQKHVLLYIEPGKSFDLSVKMEGEKAIPTFSGDGAKKNQYLNNTDFSFTPDYKLNETEFAASLDKQLEKFEKNLAAQGFDNYFNNLEKKRLKYTVFSNLLEYRSAHLYAIENFEYQYPDAYFNKLAEVFTEDEDMLGMSVYQEYMKKMVSYITINNMPEFDDFLYIKEQLNYVCQHFKNLVVAEFMVDYIISEYITREGIGKLEELAPIYKAKVNTPKKITAFNELCDKWHKIAPGQPSPSFTYKDINGKEVHLSDFVGKYVYIDNWATWCGPCRREQPMLKKLEERFAGKNICFVSVSCDQDKSAWEKVVKEEKLEGIQLYAGAFDPFMDAYMITAIPHFILIDREGKVINAKMSRPSDPETVKFLDALEGL
;
A
#
# COMPACT_ATOMS: atom_id res chain seq x y z
N MET A 1 84.23 -27.03 -25.67
CA MET A 1 83.30 -25.87 -25.66
C MET A 1 81.91 -26.35 -26.05
N ARG A 2 81.00 -26.44 -25.07
CA ARG A 2 79.61 -26.87 -25.26
C ARG A 2 78.73 -25.63 -25.50
N SER A 3 78.11 -25.50 -26.68
CA SER A 3 77.04 -24.53 -26.90
C SER A 3 75.70 -25.18 -26.56
N LYS A 4 75.01 -24.65 -25.53
CA LYS A 4 73.62 -25.01 -25.23
C LYS A 4 72.72 -24.27 -26.22
N LEU A 5 71.99 -25.01 -27.05
CA LEU A 5 70.91 -24.49 -27.88
C LEU A 5 69.61 -24.65 -27.09
N THR A 6 69.01 -23.53 -26.71
CA THR A 6 67.76 -23.47 -25.93
C THR A 6 66.57 -23.69 -26.88
N ILE A 7 65.83 -24.79 -26.71
CA ILE A 7 64.57 -25.03 -27.40
C ILE A 7 63.46 -24.36 -26.60
N LEU A 8 62.84 -23.34 -27.19
CA LEU A 8 61.68 -22.63 -26.65
C LEU A 8 60.42 -23.42 -26.99
N ALA A 9 59.80 -24.05 -25.99
CA ALA A 9 58.50 -24.70 -26.15
C ALA A 9 57.38 -23.64 -26.12
N MET A 10 56.75 -23.38 -27.27
CA MET A 10 55.51 -22.61 -27.33
C MET A 10 54.35 -23.46 -26.78
N MET A 11 53.86 -23.08 -25.61
CA MET A 11 52.67 -23.64 -24.99
C MET A 11 51.44 -22.97 -25.64
N PHE A 12 50.77 -23.68 -26.55
CA PHE A 12 49.46 -23.28 -27.06
C PHE A 12 48.43 -23.48 -25.93
N ILE A 13 48.07 -22.41 -25.24
CA ILE A 13 46.92 -22.41 -24.34
C ILE A 13 45.67 -22.28 -25.21
N ALA A 14 44.97 -23.39 -25.40
CA ALA A 14 43.61 -23.38 -25.92
C ALA A 14 42.72 -22.72 -24.86
N LEU A 15 42.32 -21.46 -25.10
CA LEU A 15 41.26 -20.80 -24.36
C LEU A 15 39.95 -21.53 -24.69
N VAL A 16 39.59 -22.49 -23.84
CA VAL A 16 38.22 -22.98 -23.75
C VAL A 16 37.40 -21.81 -23.22
N SER A 17 36.65 -21.17 -24.11
CA SER A 17 35.58 -20.24 -23.76
C SER A 17 34.53 -21.03 -23.00
N CYS A 18 34.66 -21.08 -21.68
CA CYS A 18 33.53 -21.32 -20.80
C CYS A 18 32.64 -20.10 -20.94
N ASN A 19 31.49 -20.27 -21.58
CA ASN A 19 30.41 -19.30 -21.61
C ASN A 19 29.78 -19.26 -20.20
N THR A 20 30.49 -18.65 -19.24
CA THR A 20 29.94 -18.25 -17.94
C THR A 20 29.01 -17.08 -18.21
N GLY A 21 27.71 -17.25 -17.98
CA GLY A 21 26.77 -16.13 -18.06
C GLY A 21 27.32 -14.97 -17.23
N SER A 22 27.47 -13.80 -17.83
CA SER A 22 27.99 -12.62 -17.14
C SER A 22 27.08 -12.30 -15.95
N GLU A 23 27.65 -12.28 -14.74
CA GLU A 23 26.99 -11.87 -13.51
C GLU A 23 26.36 -10.47 -13.69
N THR A 24 25.15 -10.26 -13.15
CA THR A 24 24.50 -8.94 -13.20
C THR A 24 24.64 -8.26 -11.86
N SER A 25 25.28 -7.10 -11.86
CA SER A 25 25.50 -6.28 -10.68
C SER A 25 24.93 -4.87 -10.84
N ILE A 26 24.31 -4.37 -9.77
CA ILE A 26 23.79 -3.00 -9.69
C ILE A 26 24.51 -2.29 -8.55
N SER A 27 25.42 -1.38 -8.89
CA SER A 27 26.02 -0.48 -7.90
C SER A 27 25.03 0.65 -7.64
N PHE A 28 24.83 1.00 -6.38
CA PHE A 28 23.93 2.07 -5.97
C PHE A 28 24.66 3.07 -5.09
N HIS A 29 24.48 4.36 -5.36
CA HIS A 29 25.02 5.46 -4.58
C HIS A 29 23.99 6.60 -4.46
N VAL A 30 23.89 7.21 -3.27
CA VAL A 30 23.13 8.44 -3.06
C VAL A 30 24.08 9.59 -2.77
N GLU A 31 24.07 10.60 -3.63
CA GLU A 31 24.80 11.86 -3.49
C GLU A 31 24.03 12.78 -2.53
N ASP A 32 24.10 12.46 -1.25
CA ASP A 32 23.45 13.20 -0.18
C ASP A 32 24.32 13.19 1.09
N THR A 33 24.24 14.27 1.86
CA THR A 33 24.85 14.39 3.19
C THR A 33 24.10 13.61 4.26
N GLN A 34 22.78 13.41 4.08
CA GLN A 34 21.99 12.55 4.95
C GLN A 34 22.40 11.09 4.73
N LEU A 35 22.63 10.36 5.83
CA LEU A 35 22.89 8.93 5.76
C LEU A 35 21.59 8.14 5.70
N TYR A 36 21.57 7.14 4.84
CA TYR A 36 20.45 6.20 4.71
C TYR A 36 20.89 4.84 5.27
N PRO A 37 20.05 4.18 6.10
CA PRO A 37 20.47 2.93 6.76
C PRO A 37 20.55 1.75 5.78
N GLU A 38 19.65 1.68 4.80
CA GLU A 38 19.54 0.58 3.87
C GLU A 38 19.06 1.02 2.49
N ALA A 39 19.39 0.20 1.49
CA ALA A 39 18.78 0.19 0.18
C ALA A 39 18.08 -1.14 -0.07
N VAL A 40 16.97 -1.10 -0.79
CA VAL A 40 16.19 -2.28 -1.13
C VAL A 40 16.00 -2.35 -2.64
N LEU A 41 16.56 -3.38 -3.27
CA LEU A 41 16.29 -3.70 -4.67
C LEU A 41 15.11 -4.66 -4.74
N MET A 42 14.01 -4.22 -5.33
CA MET A 42 12.85 -5.05 -5.61
C MET A 42 12.85 -5.45 -7.09
N THR A 43 12.71 -6.74 -7.35
CA THR A 43 12.49 -7.31 -8.69
C THR A 43 11.12 -7.98 -8.75
N LYS A 44 10.73 -8.50 -9.92
CA LYS A 44 9.46 -9.23 -10.12
C LYS A 44 9.25 -10.33 -9.06
N ASP A 45 10.32 -11.07 -8.73
CA ASP A 45 10.22 -12.30 -7.94
C ASP A 45 11.00 -12.24 -6.61
N SER A 46 11.73 -11.16 -6.32
CA SER A 46 12.62 -11.11 -5.16
C SER A 46 12.81 -9.71 -4.60
N ILE A 47 13.15 -9.66 -3.31
CA ILE A 47 13.50 -8.44 -2.59
C ILE A 47 14.88 -8.65 -1.99
N TYR A 48 15.82 -7.79 -2.37
CA TYR A 48 17.19 -7.78 -1.86
C TYR A 48 17.36 -6.56 -0.97
N LYS A 49 17.80 -6.75 0.27
CA LYS A 49 18.09 -5.67 1.21
C LYS A 49 19.58 -5.63 1.50
N GLN A 50 20.16 -4.44 1.46
CA GLN A 50 21.55 -4.23 1.86
C GLN A 50 21.71 -2.95 2.66
N ALA A 51 22.56 -3.00 3.69
CA ALA A 51 22.98 -1.81 4.41
C ALA A 51 23.81 -0.92 3.48
N LEU A 52 23.63 0.39 3.60
CA LEU A 52 24.46 1.37 2.90
C LEU A 52 25.72 1.67 3.71
N THR A 53 26.85 1.88 3.02
CA THR A 53 28.10 2.28 3.66
C THR A 53 28.03 3.71 4.20
N SER A 54 29.08 4.16 4.88
CA SER A 54 29.23 5.56 5.34
C SER A 54 29.18 6.60 4.20
N ASN A 55 29.32 6.16 2.95
CA ASN A 55 29.25 7.00 1.76
C ASN A 55 27.95 6.77 0.98
N ASN A 56 26.89 6.27 1.63
CA ASN A 56 25.61 5.96 1.01
C ASN A 56 25.74 5.11 -0.25
N SER A 57 26.55 4.05 -0.21
CA SER A 57 26.73 3.15 -1.35
C SER A 57 26.59 1.68 -0.99
N THR A 58 26.20 0.87 -1.97
CA THR A 58 26.14 -0.59 -1.88
C THR A 58 26.13 -1.21 -3.30
N THR A 59 26.29 -2.52 -3.41
CA THR A 59 26.25 -3.24 -4.70
C THR A 59 25.41 -4.50 -4.57
N PHE A 60 24.39 -4.64 -5.41
CA PHE A 60 23.57 -5.84 -5.50
C PHE A 60 24.08 -6.76 -6.59
N THR A 61 24.30 -8.03 -6.25
CA THR A 61 24.51 -9.11 -7.22
C THR A 61 23.21 -9.90 -7.38
N LEU A 62 22.76 -10.08 -8.61
CA LEU A 62 21.58 -10.85 -8.96
C LEU A 62 21.95 -12.30 -9.33
N PRO A 63 21.01 -13.26 -9.18
CA PRO A 63 21.23 -14.64 -9.62
C PRO A 63 21.54 -14.71 -11.11
N GLU A 64 22.26 -15.75 -11.55
CA GLU A 64 22.67 -15.92 -12.95
C GLU A 64 21.51 -16.03 -13.95
N LYS A 65 20.32 -16.44 -13.49
CA LYS A 65 19.15 -16.71 -14.34
C LYS A 65 17.91 -16.04 -13.79
N PHE A 66 17.40 -15.07 -14.53
CA PHE A 66 16.11 -14.43 -14.32
C PHE A 66 15.62 -13.85 -15.66
N GLU A 67 14.34 -13.54 -15.77
CA GLU A 67 13.78 -12.88 -16.96
C GLU A 67 13.94 -11.37 -16.86
N PRO A 68 14.23 -10.67 -17.98
CA PRO A 68 14.24 -9.22 -18.01
C PRO A 68 12.91 -8.64 -17.52
N ALA A 69 12.97 -7.74 -16.54
CA ALA A 69 11.78 -7.20 -15.90
C ALA A 69 12.02 -5.80 -15.33
N TYR A 70 10.93 -5.09 -15.04
CA TYR A 70 11.03 -3.92 -14.18
C TYR A 70 11.38 -4.31 -12.75
N GLY A 71 12.03 -3.38 -12.08
CA GLY A 71 12.27 -3.41 -10.65
C GLY A 71 12.23 -1.99 -10.08
N ALA A 72 12.55 -1.86 -8.81
CA ALA A 72 12.72 -0.56 -8.18
C ALA A 72 13.84 -0.60 -7.15
N MET A 73 14.62 0.47 -7.09
CA MET A 73 15.58 0.71 -6.02
C MET A 73 14.94 1.64 -4.99
N PHE A 74 14.73 1.17 -3.77
CA PHE A 74 14.20 1.96 -2.66
C PHE A 74 15.33 2.40 -1.72
N PHE A 75 15.21 3.62 -1.19
CA PHE A 75 16.07 4.15 -0.13
C PHE A 75 15.28 5.23 0.65
N GLY A 76 15.29 5.15 1.98
CA GLY A 76 14.40 5.99 2.80
C GLY A 76 12.94 5.83 2.38
N GLN A 77 12.26 6.94 2.03
CA GLN A 77 10.90 6.94 1.49
C GLN A 77 10.85 7.14 -0.04
N LYS A 78 11.99 7.04 -0.72
CA LYS A 78 12.14 7.29 -2.16
C LYS A 78 12.34 5.98 -2.92
N HIS A 79 12.07 6.02 -4.21
CA HIS A 79 12.38 4.91 -5.10
C HIS A 79 12.74 5.40 -6.51
N VAL A 80 13.48 4.57 -7.25
CA VAL A 80 13.84 4.77 -8.66
C VAL A 80 13.34 3.56 -9.44
N LEU A 81 12.61 3.80 -10.54
CA LEU A 81 12.15 2.75 -11.45
C LEU A 81 13.34 2.19 -12.22
N LEU A 82 13.45 0.86 -12.26
CA LEU A 82 14.52 0.16 -12.97
C LEU A 82 13.97 -0.80 -14.01
N TYR A 83 14.78 -1.08 -15.03
CA TYR A 83 14.66 -2.23 -15.91
C TYR A 83 15.98 -2.99 -15.90
N ILE A 84 15.89 -4.28 -15.57
CA ILE A 84 17.03 -5.11 -15.22
C ILE A 84 17.10 -6.27 -16.20
N GLU A 85 18.26 -6.48 -16.80
CA GLU A 85 18.49 -7.51 -17.80
C GLU A 85 19.63 -8.44 -17.36
N PRO A 86 19.53 -9.75 -17.61
CA PRO A 86 20.63 -10.68 -17.37
C PRO A 86 21.87 -10.27 -18.16
N GLY A 87 23.00 -10.21 -17.47
CA GLY A 87 24.30 -9.84 -18.01
C GLY A 87 24.50 -8.36 -18.31
N LYS A 88 23.63 -7.48 -17.81
CA LYS A 88 23.71 -6.02 -18.02
C LYS A 88 23.87 -5.28 -16.71
N SER A 89 25.10 -5.24 -16.20
CA SER A 89 25.43 -4.45 -15.01
C SER A 89 25.34 -2.96 -15.27
N PHE A 90 25.01 -2.19 -14.24
CA PHE A 90 25.00 -0.72 -14.28
C PHE A 90 25.22 -0.10 -12.90
N ASP A 91 25.68 1.15 -12.89
CA ASP A 91 25.73 1.97 -11.70
C ASP A 91 24.56 2.95 -11.71
N LEU A 92 23.90 3.11 -10.57
CA LEU A 92 22.87 4.10 -10.29
C LEU A 92 23.41 5.08 -9.24
N SER A 93 23.61 6.33 -9.64
CA SER A 93 23.85 7.44 -8.71
C SER A 93 22.61 8.32 -8.62
N VAL A 94 22.15 8.62 -7.40
CA VAL A 94 20.98 9.46 -7.17
C VAL A 94 21.39 10.75 -6.47
N LYS A 95 21.19 11.87 -7.14
CA LYS A 95 21.35 13.20 -6.56
C LYS A 95 20.04 13.67 -5.93
N MET A 96 20.11 14.20 -4.72
CA MET A 96 18.96 14.78 -4.04
C MET A 96 18.87 16.29 -4.30
N GLU A 97 17.72 16.75 -4.78
CA GLU A 97 17.37 18.18 -4.92
C GLU A 97 16.10 18.47 -4.11
N GLY A 98 16.30 18.80 -2.83
CA GLY A 98 15.22 18.83 -1.84
C GLY A 98 14.60 17.44 -1.70
N GLU A 99 13.29 17.34 -1.91
CA GLU A 99 12.56 16.07 -1.88
C GLU A 99 12.66 15.25 -3.17
N LYS A 100 13.29 15.78 -4.24
CA LYS A 100 13.37 15.10 -5.53
C LYS A 100 14.63 14.25 -5.64
N ALA A 101 14.45 12.99 -6.03
CA ALA A 101 15.54 12.09 -6.39
C ALA A 101 15.80 12.17 -7.90
N ILE A 102 17.03 12.51 -8.29
CA ILE A 102 17.43 12.64 -9.69
C ILE A 102 18.44 11.51 -10.00
N PRO A 103 17.99 10.42 -10.65
CA PRO A 103 18.86 9.29 -10.93
C PRO A 103 19.71 9.54 -12.18
N THR A 104 20.94 9.05 -12.14
CA THR A 104 21.87 8.96 -13.26
C THR A 104 22.39 7.53 -13.36
N PHE A 105 22.62 7.08 -14.59
CA PHE A 105 23.00 5.69 -14.84
C PHE A 105 24.24 5.59 -15.73
N SER A 106 25.13 4.64 -15.43
CA SER A 106 26.27 4.24 -16.27
C SER A 106 26.38 2.72 -16.40
N GLY A 107 27.13 2.24 -17.39
CA GLY A 107 27.28 0.80 -17.65
C GLY A 107 26.28 0.25 -18.67
N ASP A 108 26.27 -1.07 -18.82
CA ASP A 108 25.59 -1.78 -19.91
C ASP A 108 24.05 -1.69 -19.84
N GLY A 109 23.49 -1.63 -18.62
CA GLY A 109 22.06 -1.45 -18.39
C GLY A 109 21.58 0.01 -18.41
N ALA A 110 22.47 0.99 -18.61
CA ALA A 110 22.15 2.40 -18.35
C ALA A 110 21.09 2.97 -19.32
N LYS A 111 21.16 2.66 -20.61
CA LYS A 111 20.37 3.37 -21.66
C LYS A 111 18.86 3.28 -21.42
N LYS A 112 18.34 2.09 -21.09
CA LYS A 112 16.90 1.88 -20.82
C LYS A 112 16.49 2.56 -19.51
N ASN A 113 17.34 2.49 -18.49
CA ASN A 113 17.07 3.11 -17.19
C ASN A 113 17.08 4.64 -17.26
N GLN A 114 17.98 5.24 -18.05
CA GLN A 114 17.96 6.67 -18.35
C GLN A 114 16.66 7.09 -19.03
N TYR A 115 16.21 6.31 -20.02
CA TYR A 115 14.93 6.54 -20.69
C TYR A 115 13.76 6.50 -19.69
N LEU A 116 13.68 5.48 -18.83
CA LEU A 116 12.57 5.32 -17.87
C LEU A 116 12.44 6.44 -16.84
N ASN A 117 13.55 7.11 -16.52
CA ASN A 117 13.61 8.15 -15.50
C ASN A 117 13.80 9.55 -16.08
N ASN A 118 13.60 9.71 -17.40
CA ASN A 118 13.62 11.03 -18.04
C ASN A 118 12.32 11.81 -17.74
N THR A 119 12.41 13.14 -17.59
CA THR A 119 11.30 14.05 -17.29
C THR A 119 10.40 14.35 -18.49
N ASP A 120 10.77 13.91 -19.70
CA ASP A 120 10.01 14.07 -20.95
C ASP A 120 8.65 13.37 -20.95
N PHE A 121 8.37 12.52 -19.95
CA PHE A 121 7.08 11.85 -19.75
C PHE A 121 6.06 12.66 -18.93
N SER A 122 6.33 13.95 -18.66
CA SER A 122 5.35 14.82 -18.02
C SER A 122 4.19 15.16 -18.96
N PHE A 123 2.97 14.94 -18.48
CA PHE A 123 1.74 15.31 -19.16
C PHE A 123 0.72 15.78 -18.12
N THR A 124 0.14 16.95 -18.36
CA THR A 124 -0.94 17.50 -17.53
C THR A 124 -2.14 17.68 -18.44
N PRO A 125 -3.18 16.83 -18.32
CA PRO A 125 -4.36 16.95 -19.16
C PRO A 125 -5.22 18.15 -18.74
N ASP A 126 -6.06 18.62 -19.66
CA ASP A 126 -7.09 19.61 -19.34
C ASP A 126 -8.33 18.91 -18.81
N TYR A 127 -8.51 18.97 -17.49
CA TYR A 127 -9.65 18.36 -16.80
C TYR A 127 -10.99 19.07 -17.04
N LYS A 128 -11.04 20.18 -17.80
CA LYS A 128 -12.31 20.83 -18.19
C LYS A 128 -12.94 20.22 -19.43
N LEU A 129 -12.18 19.44 -20.21
CA LEU A 129 -12.69 18.73 -21.37
C LEU A 129 -13.81 17.77 -20.97
N ASN A 130 -14.76 17.52 -21.88
CA ASN A 130 -15.73 16.44 -21.67
C ASN A 130 -15.05 15.07 -21.84
N GLU A 131 -15.76 14.00 -21.51
CA GLU A 131 -15.22 12.62 -21.45
C GLU A 131 -14.59 12.18 -22.77
N THR A 132 -15.22 12.52 -23.89
CA THR A 132 -14.78 12.10 -25.23
C THR A 132 -13.52 12.86 -25.65
N GLU A 133 -13.51 14.18 -25.43
CA GLU A 133 -12.36 15.04 -25.72
C GLU A 133 -11.17 14.70 -24.83
N PHE A 134 -11.44 14.45 -23.54
CA PHE A 134 -10.43 14.05 -22.57
C PHE A 134 -9.79 12.72 -22.98
N ALA A 135 -10.60 11.69 -23.27
CA ALA A 135 -10.11 10.40 -23.74
C ALA A 135 -9.26 10.52 -25.01
N ALA A 136 -9.71 11.32 -26.00
CA ALA A 136 -8.95 11.57 -27.22
C ALA A 136 -7.61 12.28 -26.95
N SER A 137 -7.55 13.15 -25.94
CA SER A 137 -6.30 13.79 -25.52
C SER A 137 -5.29 12.78 -24.98
N LEU A 138 -5.76 11.76 -24.27
CA LEU A 138 -4.93 10.67 -23.75
C LEU A 138 -4.44 9.75 -24.87
N ASP A 139 -5.31 9.38 -25.82
CA ASP A 139 -4.92 8.59 -26.99
C ASP A 139 -3.77 9.28 -27.75
N LYS A 140 -3.90 10.59 -28.01
CA LYS A 140 -2.86 11.40 -28.66
C LYS A 140 -1.57 11.44 -27.85
N GLN A 141 -1.66 11.52 -26.52
CA GLN A 141 -0.50 11.52 -25.65
C GLN A 141 0.22 10.16 -25.65
N LEU A 142 -0.53 9.06 -25.62
CA LEU A 142 0.03 7.72 -25.73
C LEU A 142 0.78 7.54 -27.05
N GLU A 143 0.18 7.95 -28.18
CA GLU A 143 0.87 7.92 -29.48
C GLU A 143 2.19 8.69 -29.47
N LYS A 144 2.24 9.85 -28.81
CA LYS A 144 3.46 10.65 -28.69
C LYS A 144 4.54 9.88 -27.92
N PHE A 145 4.17 9.25 -26.80
CA PHE A 145 5.11 8.45 -26.02
C PHE A 145 5.57 7.20 -26.77
N GLU A 146 4.69 6.51 -27.49
CA GLU A 146 5.08 5.37 -28.30
C GLU A 146 6.01 5.75 -29.47
N LYS A 147 5.79 6.91 -30.09
CA LYS A 147 6.70 7.46 -31.12
C LYS A 147 8.08 7.80 -30.53
N ASN A 148 8.12 8.37 -29.32
CA ASN A 148 9.38 8.62 -28.61
C ASN A 148 10.11 7.30 -28.31
N LEU A 149 9.41 6.32 -27.72
CA LEU A 149 9.96 5.00 -27.44
C LEU A 149 10.55 4.33 -28.70
N ALA A 150 9.81 4.35 -29.81
CA ALA A 150 10.27 3.78 -31.07
C ALA A 150 11.56 4.45 -31.59
N ALA A 151 11.72 5.76 -31.37
CA ALA A 151 12.92 6.51 -31.77
C ALA A 151 14.17 6.12 -30.96
N GLN A 152 14.02 5.47 -29.80
CA GLN A 152 15.16 5.06 -28.97
C GLN A 152 15.93 3.86 -29.53
N GLY A 153 15.29 3.06 -30.40
CA GLY A 153 15.90 1.88 -31.01
C GLY A 153 16.24 0.77 -30.01
N PHE A 154 15.41 0.56 -28.99
CA PHE A 154 15.51 -0.60 -28.09
C PHE A 154 15.01 -1.89 -28.77
N ASP A 155 15.30 -3.04 -28.15
CA ASP A 155 14.79 -4.33 -28.61
C ASP A 155 13.27 -4.45 -28.46
N ASN A 156 12.71 -5.42 -29.18
CA ASN A 156 11.27 -5.64 -29.23
C ASN A 156 10.66 -6.04 -27.87
N TYR A 157 11.41 -6.76 -27.04
CA TYR A 157 10.90 -7.21 -25.75
C TYR A 157 10.66 -6.00 -24.83
N PHE A 158 11.67 -5.15 -24.65
CA PHE A 158 11.53 -3.91 -23.88
C PHE A 158 10.47 -2.99 -24.47
N ASN A 159 10.45 -2.78 -25.80
CA ASN A 159 9.47 -1.90 -26.43
C ASN A 159 8.03 -2.38 -26.20
N ASN A 160 7.77 -3.68 -26.29
CA ASN A 160 6.42 -4.21 -26.06
C ASN A 160 6.00 -4.05 -24.60
N LEU A 161 6.91 -4.30 -23.66
CA LEU A 161 6.64 -4.15 -22.24
C LEU A 161 6.41 -2.68 -21.85
N GLU A 162 7.23 -1.78 -22.38
CA GLU A 162 7.13 -0.35 -22.10
C GLU A 162 5.89 0.29 -22.72
N LYS A 163 5.44 -0.15 -23.90
CA LYS A 163 4.13 0.27 -24.45
C LYS A 163 2.98 -0.05 -23.50
N LYS A 164 2.97 -1.25 -22.91
CA LYS A 164 1.96 -1.64 -21.92
C LYS A 164 2.04 -0.74 -20.68
N ARG A 165 3.23 -0.45 -20.16
CA ARG A 165 3.41 0.45 -19.01
C ARG A 165 2.95 1.88 -19.33
N LEU A 166 3.35 2.43 -20.48
CA LEU A 166 2.99 3.76 -20.95
C LEU A 166 1.47 3.91 -21.11
N LYS A 167 0.79 2.90 -21.65
CA LYS A 167 -0.67 2.86 -21.74
C LYS A 167 -1.30 3.15 -20.38
N TYR A 168 -0.98 2.37 -19.35
CA TYR A 168 -1.57 2.55 -18.02
C TYR A 168 -1.04 3.80 -17.29
N THR A 169 0.14 4.30 -17.64
CA THR A 169 0.68 5.57 -17.13
C THR A 169 -0.09 6.77 -17.68
N VAL A 170 -0.48 6.73 -18.96
CA VAL A 170 -1.28 7.79 -19.59
C VAL A 170 -2.73 7.67 -19.13
N PHE A 171 -3.31 6.47 -19.18
CA PHE A 171 -4.72 6.26 -18.85
C PHE A 171 -5.04 6.28 -17.36
N SER A 172 -4.05 6.29 -16.45
CA SER A 172 -4.33 6.59 -15.03
C SER A 172 -4.98 7.96 -14.85
N ASN A 173 -4.78 8.89 -15.79
CA ASN A 173 -5.46 10.18 -15.83
C ASN A 173 -6.98 10.06 -16.03
N LEU A 174 -7.50 8.96 -16.63
CA LEU A 174 -8.96 8.71 -16.63
C LEU A 174 -9.50 8.47 -15.22
N LEU A 175 -8.69 7.88 -14.34
CA LEU A 175 -9.09 7.63 -12.96
C LEU A 175 -9.11 8.94 -12.17
N GLU A 176 -8.11 9.80 -12.40
CA GLU A 176 -8.03 11.14 -11.81
C GLU A 176 -9.12 12.07 -12.34
N TYR A 177 -9.52 11.93 -13.60
CA TYR A 177 -10.58 12.73 -14.23
C TYR A 177 -11.87 12.72 -13.41
N ARG A 178 -12.25 11.60 -12.79
CA ARG A 178 -13.47 11.49 -11.99
C ARG A 178 -13.54 12.49 -10.82
N SER A 179 -12.42 12.83 -10.21
CA SER A 179 -12.39 13.82 -9.13
C SER A 179 -11.98 15.19 -9.66
N ALA A 180 -10.91 15.24 -10.45
CA ALA A 180 -10.33 16.49 -10.95
C ALA A 180 -11.29 17.28 -11.85
N HIS A 181 -12.12 16.60 -12.65
CA HIS A 181 -13.12 17.26 -13.49
C HIS A 181 -14.15 18.03 -12.65
N LEU A 182 -14.69 17.42 -11.59
CA LEU A 182 -15.68 18.07 -10.70
C LEU A 182 -15.18 19.40 -10.15
N TYR A 183 -13.91 19.45 -9.74
CA TYR A 183 -13.27 20.69 -9.30
C TYR A 183 -13.02 21.66 -10.46
N ALA A 184 -12.57 21.16 -11.61
CA ALA A 184 -12.25 21.98 -12.78
C ALA A 184 -13.48 22.68 -13.38
N ILE A 185 -14.66 22.06 -13.28
CA ILE A 185 -15.94 22.61 -13.73
C ILE A 185 -16.80 23.20 -12.59
N GLU A 186 -16.31 23.13 -11.35
CA GLU A 186 -17.01 23.59 -10.13
C GLU A 186 -18.42 22.99 -9.97
N ASN A 187 -18.60 21.72 -10.35
CA ASN A 187 -19.87 21.00 -10.26
C ASN A 187 -19.69 19.63 -9.59
N PHE A 188 -19.92 19.60 -8.27
CA PHE A 188 -19.79 18.38 -7.46
C PHE A 188 -20.99 17.43 -7.56
N GLU A 189 -22.08 17.85 -8.20
CA GLU A 189 -23.27 17.03 -8.45
C GLU A 189 -23.25 16.39 -9.85
N TYR A 190 -22.17 16.61 -10.62
CA TYR A 190 -22.03 16.09 -11.98
C TYR A 190 -22.09 14.57 -12.02
N GLN A 191 -22.94 14.04 -12.89
CA GLN A 191 -23.10 12.61 -13.12
C GLN A 191 -22.37 12.22 -14.41
N TYR A 192 -21.47 11.26 -14.31
CA TYR A 192 -20.70 10.80 -15.45
C TYR A 192 -21.55 9.96 -16.39
N PRO A 193 -21.51 10.20 -17.71
CA PRO A 193 -22.22 9.37 -18.67
C PRO A 193 -21.58 7.99 -18.82
N ASP A 194 -22.34 7.01 -19.28
CA ASP A 194 -21.86 5.63 -19.55
C ASP A 194 -20.60 5.60 -20.42
N ALA A 195 -20.43 6.57 -21.33
CA ALA A 195 -19.25 6.69 -22.18
C ALA A 195 -17.93 6.73 -21.38
N TYR A 196 -17.92 7.36 -20.20
CA TYR A 196 -16.76 7.39 -19.31
C TYR A 196 -16.39 5.97 -18.82
N PHE A 197 -17.38 5.25 -18.27
CA PHE A 197 -17.18 3.91 -17.73
C PHE A 197 -16.86 2.89 -18.84
N ASN A 198 -17.48 3.04 -20.00
CA ASN A 198 -17.17 2.23 -21.18
C ASN A 198 -15.72 2.44 -21.62
N LYS A 199 -15.21 3.67 -21.62
CA LYS A 199 -13.80 3.93 -21.96
C LYS A 199 -12.85 3.33 -20.92
N LEU A 200 -13.18 3.39 -19.62
CA LEU A 200 -12.39 2.75 -18.58
C LEU A 200 -12.21 1.24 -18.84
N ALA A 201 -13.32 0.57 -19.18
CA ALA A 201 -13.34 -0.86 -19.51
C ALA A 201 -12.64 -1.18 -20.83
N GLU A 202 -12.81 -0.35 -21.87
CA GLU A 202 -12.17 -0.49 -23.19
C GLU A 202 -10.65 -0.45 -23.09
N VAL A 203 -10.11 0.45 -22.27
CA VAL A 203 -8.66 0.58 -22.06
C VAL A 203 -8.10 -0.64 -21.35
N PHE A 204 -8.83 -1.30 -20.46
CA PHE A 204 -8.31 -2.42 -19.71
C PHE A 204 -8.15 -3.66 -20.59
N THR A 205 -7.01 -4.35 -20.44
CA THR A 205 -6.76 -5.64 -21.07
C THR A 205 -6.07 -6.52 -20.05
N GLU A 206 -6.67 -7.69 -19.78
CA GLU A 206 -6.12 -8.67 -18.83
C GLU A 206 -4.75 -9.16 -19.32
N ASP A 207 -3.74 -8.98 -18.47
CA ASP A 207 -2.36 -9.35 -18.75
C ASP A 207 -1.65 -9.78 -17.45
N GLU A 208 -1.33 -11.06 -17.34
CA GLU A 208 -0.69 -11.62 -16.15
C GLU A 208 0.77 -11.17 -15.99
N ASP A 209 1.46 -10.87 -17.09
CA ASP A 209 2.84 -10.37 -17.04
C ASP A 209 2.92 -8.96 -16.45
N MET A 210 1.81 -8.22 -16.54
CA MET A 210 1.68 -6.87 -16.00
C MET A 210 1.30 -6.84 -14.52
N LEU A 211 0.95 -7.99 -13.90
CA LEU A 211 0.59 -8.04 -12.48
C LEU A 211 1.72 -7.59 -11.55
N GLY A 212 2.98 -7.62 -11.98
CA GLY A 212 4.10 -7.05 -11.23
C GLY A 212 4.16 -5.52 -11.25
N MET A 213 3.36 -4.84 -12.07
CA MET A 213 3.41 -3.38 -12.24
C MET A 213 2.31 -2.68 -11.47
N SER A 214 2.69 -1.79 -10.56
CA SER A 214 1.75 -1.01 -9.74
C SER A 214 0.76 -0.22 -10.58
N VAL A 215 1.20 0.44 -11.66
CA VAL A 215 0.31 1.22 -12.54
C VAL A 215 -0.80 0.38 -13.18
N TYR A 216 -0.52 -0.88 -13.52
CA TYR A 216 -1.51 -1.81 -14.06
C TYR A 216 -2.50 -2.26 -12.98
N GLN A 217 -1.97 -2.66 -11.81
CA GLN A 217 -2.79 -3.05 -10.67
C GLN A 217 -3.74 -1.91 -10.24
N GLU A 218 -3.22 -0.69 -10.09
CA GLU A 218 -4.01 0.48 -9.68
C GLU A 218 -5.11 0.81 -10.69
N TYR A 219 -4.79 0.74 -11.98
CA TYR A 219 -5.81 0.94 -13.02
C TYR A 219 -6.92 -0.10 -12.92
N MET A 220 -6.55 -1.38 -12.86
CA MET A 220 -7.49 -2.49 -12.76
C MET A 220 -8.40 -2.37 -11.52
N LYS A 221 -7.81 -2.13 -10.34
CA LYS A 221 -8.55 -1.98 -9.06
C LYS A 221 -9.53 -0.82 -9.11
N LYS A 222 -9.06 0.37 -9.50
CA LYS A 222 -9.90 1.57 -9.56
C LYS A 222 -10.96 1.49 -10.64
N MET A 223 -10.67 0.88 -11.79
CA MET A 223 -11.67 0.63 -12.83
C MET A 223 -12.84 -0.20 -12.27
N VAL A 224 -12.55 -1.35 -11.65
CA VAL A 224 -13.59 -2.21 -11.05
C VAL A 224 -14.38 -1.48 -9.99
N SER A 225 -13.69 -0.76 -9.09
CA SER A 225 -14.30 0.12 -8.09
C SER A 225 -15.25 1.15 -8.72
N TYR A 226 -14.81 1.84 -9.78
CA TYR A 226 -15.56 2.94 -10.37
C TYR A 226 -16.80 2.49 -11.15
N ILE A 227 -16.67 1.39 -11.89
CA ILE A 227 -17.79 0.80 -12.63
C ILE A 227 -18.88 0.30 -11.66
N THR A 228 -18.47 -0.33 -10.57
CA THR A 228 -19.41 -0.95 -9.62
C THR A 228 -20.12 0.09 -8.76
N ILE A 229 -19.40 1.08 -8.22
CA ILE A 229 -20.03 2.14 -7.41
C ILE A 229 -21.00 3.01 -8.22
N ASN A 230 -20.77 3.20 -9.53
CA ASN A 230 -21.67 3.98 -10.38
C ASN A 230 -23.06 3.35 -10.51
N ASN A 231 -23.16 2.03 -10.38
CA ASN A 231 -24.41 1.30 -10.50
C ASN A 231 -25.16 1.17 -9.17
N MET A 232 -24.66 1.80 -8.09
CA MET A 232 -25.25 1.74 -6.76
C MET A 232 -26.09 2.99 -6.48
N PRO A 233 -27.42 2.85 -6.24
CA PRO A 233 -28.27 3.99 -5.90
C PRO A 233 -27.96 4.56 -4.50
N GLU A 234 -27.60 3.69 -3.56
CA GLU A 234 -27.17 4.03 -2.21
C GLU A 234 -25.92 3.22 -1.87
N PHE A 235 -24.95 3.85 -1.20
CA PHE A 235 -23.71 3.19 -0.83
C PHE A 235 -23.92 2.30 0.41
N ASP A 236 -23.68 1.00 0.23
CA ASP A 236 -23.52 0.02 1.31
C ASP A 236 -22.17 -0.67 1.13
N ASP A 237 -21.33 -0.65 2.17
CA ASP A 237 -19.93 -1.08 2.04
C ASP A 237 -19.82 -2.56 1.65
N PHE A 238 -20.64 -3.42 2.25
CA PHE A 238 -20.55 -4.85 1.99
C PHE A 238 -21.17 -5.23 0.63
N LEU A 239 -22.28 -4.61 0.25
CA LEU A 239 -22.85 -4.75 -1.08
C LEU A 239 -21.86 -4.27 -2.14
N TYR A 240 -21.16 -3.16 -1.90
CA TYR A 240 -20.12 -2.65 -2.79
C TYR A 240 -18.98 -3.67 -3.02
N ILE A 241 -18.53 -4.39 -1.98
CA ILE A 241 -17.58 -5.50 -2.15
C ILE A 241 -18.19 -6.63 -2.98
N LYS A 242 -19.45 -7.01 -2.72
CA LYS A 242 -20.13 -8.07 -3.49
C LYS A 242 -20.26 -7.71 -4.97
N GLU A 243 -20.58 -6.46 -5.30
CA GLU A 243 -20.67 -6.00 -6.69
C GLU A 243 -19.30 -6.00 -7.38
N GLN A 244 -18.23 -5.65 -6.68
CA GLN A 244 -16.87 -5.80 -7.22
C GLN A 244 -16.51 -7.26 -7.49
N LEU A 245 -16.82 -8.17 -6.57
CA LEU A 245 -16.57 -9.61 -6.76
C LEU A 245 -17.42 -10.19 -7.91
N ASN A 246 -18.68 -9.76 -8.02
CA ASN A 246 -19.58 -10.15 -9.12
C ASN A 246 -19.01 -9.69 -10.46
N TYR A 247 -18.61 -8.42 -10.55
CA TYR A 247 -18.00 -7.86 -11.76
C TYR A 247 -16.75 -8.66 -12.17
N VAL A 248 -15.84 -8.91 -11.22
CA VAL A 248 -14.63 -9.72 -11.49
C VAL A 248 -15.01 -11.12 -11.97
N CYS A 249 -15.94 -11.80 -11.30
CA CYS A 249 -16.35 -13.16 -11.66
C CYS A 249 -17.03 -13.25 -13.04
N GLN A 250 -17.71 -12.19 -13.48
CA GLN A 250 -18.45 -12.17 -14.75
C GLN A 250 -17.57 -11.73 -15.93
N HIS A 251 -16.65 -10.79 -15.70
CA HIS A 251 -15.94 -10.12 -16.80
C HIS A 251 -14.48 -10.56 -16.98
N PHE A 252 -13.83 -11.07 -15.92
CA PHE A 252 -12.42 -11.47 -16.01
C PHE A 252 -12.28 -12.93 -16.44
N LYS A 253 -11.54 -13.14 -17.52
CA LYS A 253 -11.35 -14.45 -18.16
C LYS A 253 -9.99 -15.07 -17.85
N ASN A 254 -8.95 -14.25 -17.63
CA ASN A 254 -7.65 -14.72 -17.20
C ASN A 254 -7.74 -15.12 -15.72
N LEU A 255 -7.49 -16.41 -15.43
CA LEU A 255 -7.64 -16.96 -14.09
C LEU A 255 -6.66 -16.34 -13.08
N VAL A 256 -5.44 -16.00 -13.50
CA VAL A 256 -4.41 -15.41 -12.63
C VAL A 256 -4.77 -13.98 -12.27
N VAL A 257 -5.26 -13.20 -13.24
CA VAL A 257 -5.72 -11.82 -13.02
C VAL A 257 -6.99 -11.79 -12.16
N ALA A 258 -7.95 -12.68 -12.43
CA ALA A 258 -9.16 -12.83 -11.63
C ALA A 258 -8.83 -13.25 -10.18
N GLU A 259 -7.92 -14.22 -10.00
CA GLU A 259 -7.43 -14.63 -8.69
C GLU A 259 -6.80 -13.46 -7.92
N PHE A 260 -5.96 -12.65 -8.59
CA PHE A 260 -5.37 -11.45 -7.98
C PHE A 260 -6.46 -10.47 -7.50
N MET A 261 -7.47 -10.20 -8.32
CA MET A 261 -8.53 -9.26 -7.95
C MET A 261 -9.41 -9.77 -6.81
N VAL A 262 -9.78 -11.05 -6.80
CA VAL A 262 -10.57 -11.64 -5.71
C VAL A 262 -9.80 -11.64 -4.40
N ASP A 263 -8.52 -12.04 -4.43
CA ASP A 263 -7.65 -11.99 -3.26
C ASP A 263 -7.53 -10.55 -2.72
N TYR A 264 -7.26 -9.58 -3.60
CA TYR A 264 -7.18 -8.17 -3.23
C TYR A 264 -8.47 -7.66 -2.58
N ILE A 265 -9.62 -7.82 -3.23
CA ILE A 265 -10.91 -7.29 -2.75
C ILE A 265 -11.28 -7.89 -1.39
N ILE A 266 -11.16 -9.22 -1.24
CA ILE A 266 -11.57 -9.89 -0.01
C ILE A 266 -10.56 -9.60 1.11
N SER A 267 -9.25 -9.70 0.84
CA SER A 267 -8.23 -9.46 1.86
C SER A 267 -8.24 -8.00 2.35
N GLU A 268 -8.51 -7.03 1.46
CA GLU A 268 -8.67 -5.62 1.84
C GLU A 268 -9.89 -5.40 2.72
N TYR A 269 -11.04 -5.99 2.35
CA TYR A 269 -12.25 -5.95 3.18
C TYR A 269 -12.02 -6.58 4.56
N ILE A 270 -11.46 -7.80 4.64
CA ILE A 270 -11.19 -8.45 5.94
C ILE A 270 -10.18 -7.63 6.75
N THR A 271 -9.16 -7.04 6.13
CA THR A 271 -8.20 -6.17 6.83
C THR A 271 -8.92 -4.99 7.49
N ARG A 272 -9.86 -4.37 6.79
CA ARG A 272 -10.57 -3.19 7.27
C ARG A 272 -11.71 -3.53 8.22
N GLU A 273 -12.59 -4.44 7.84
CA GLU A 273 -13.88 -4.75 8.49
C GLU A 273 -13.87 -6.01 9.35
N GLY A 274 -12.83 -6.82 9.26
CA GLY A 274 -12.72 -8.09 9.98
C GLY A 274 -13.57 -9.21 9.40
N ILE A 275 -13.80 -10.23 10.22
CA ILE A 275 -14.35 -11.54 9.77
C ILE A 275 -15.87 -11.66 9.89
N GLY A 276 -16.59 -10.57 10.21
CA GLY A 276 -18.05 -10.62 10.44
C GLY A 276 -18.87 -11.10 9.22
N LYS A 277 -18.32 -10.97 8.01
CA LYS A 277 -18.92 -11.43 6.75
C LYS A 277 -18.15 -12.57 6.07
N LEU A 278 -17.27 -13.24 6.81
CA LEU A 278 -16.39 -14.26 6.26
C LEU A 278 -17.16 -15.44 5.65
N GLU A 279 -18.29 -15.85 6.24
CA GLU A 279 -19.11 -16.95 5.70
C GLU A 279 -19.66 -16.67 4.29
N GLU A 280 -19.91 -15.40 3.96
CA GLU A 280 -20.37 -14.99 2.63
C GLU A 280 -19.21 -14.89 1.61
N LEU A 281 -18.00 -14.53 2.08
CA LEU A 281 -16.83 -14.28 1.23
C LEU A 281 -15.96 -15.53 1.01
N ALA A 282 -15.83 -16.39 2.02
CA ALA A 282 -14.96 -17.57 1.99
C ALA A 282 -15.27 -18.54 0.83
N PRO A 283 -16.54 -18.80 0.44
CA PRO A 283 -16.82 -19.65 -0.72
C PRO A 283 -16.25 -19.08 -2.02
N ILE A 284 -16.33 -17.76 -2.23
CA ILE A 284 -15.80 -17.08 -3.42
C ILE A 284 -14.27 -17.16 -3.40
N TYR A 285 -13.65 -16.85 -2.26
CA TYR A 285 -12.20 -16.91 -2.08
C TYR A 285 -11.67 -18.32 -2.40
N LYS A 286 -12.26 -19.36 -1.79
CA LYS A 286 -11.87 -20.76 -2.01
C LYS A 286 -12.04 -21.20 -3.47
N ALA A 287 -13.04 -20.69 -4.17
CA ALA A 287 -13.30 -21.06 -5.57
C ALA A 287 -12.34 -20.38 -6.56
N LYS A 288 -11.79 -19.22 -6.21
CA LYS A 288 -11.03 -18.36 -7.14
C LYS A 288 -9.55 -18.23 -6.80
N VAL A 289 -9.14 -18.48 -5.56
CA VAL A 289 -7.76 -18.30 -5.10
C VAL A 289 -7.10 -19.65 -4.84
N ASN A 290 -6.09 -19.98 -5.65
CA ASN A 290 -5.40 -21.27 -5.60
C ASN A 290 -3.91 -21.16 -5.24
N THR A 291 -3.33 -19.96 -5.28
CA THR A 291 -1.92 -19.77 -4.93
C THR A 291 -1.68 -20.04 -3.44
N PRO A 292 -0.83 -21.02 -3.06
CA PRO A 292 -0.63 -21.38 -1.66
C PRO A 292 -0.21 -20.21 -0.77
N LYS A 293 0.67 -19.33 -1.28
CA LYS A 293 1.14 -18.15 -0.54
C LYS A 293 -0.02 -17.19 -0.19
N LYS A 294 -0.97 -16.99 -1.10
CA LYS A 294 -2.16 -16.15 -0.86
C LYS A 294 -3.12 -16.81 0.12
N ILE A 295 -3.34 -18.12 -0.03
CA ILE A 295 -4.18 -18.88 0.90
C ILE A 295 -3.62 -18.81 2.33
N THR A 296 -2.31 -19.02 2.50
CA THR A 296 -1.65 -18.89 3.81
C THR A 296 -1.82 -17.48 4.37
N ALA A 297 -1.52 -16.43 3.58
CA ALA A 297 -1.65 -15.05 4.03
C ALA A 297 -3.08 -14.68 4.45
N PHE A 298 -4.09 -15.14 3.69
CA PHE A 298 -5.50 -14.94 4.01
C PHE A 298 -5.92 -15.67 5.29
N ASN A 299 -5.47 -16.92 5.48
CA ASN A 299 -5.74 -17.66 6.71
C ASN A 299 -5.10 -16.97 7.92
N GLU A 300 -3.84 -16.52 7.81
CA GLU A 300 -3.16 -15.76 8.86
C GLU A 300 -3.90 -14.46 9.21
N LEU A 301 -4.41 -13.75 8.20
CA LEU A 301 -5.23 -12.56 8.39
C LEU A 301 -6.54 -12.89 9.14
N CYS A 302 -7.24 -13.95 8.73
CA CYS A 302 -8.44 -14.40 9.41
C CYS A 302 -8.15 -14.83 10.85
N ASP A 303 -7.06 -15.54 11.10
CA ASP A 303 -6.65 -16.01 12.42
C ASP A 303 -6.34 -14.84 13.37
N LYS A 304 -5.75 -13.76 12.87
CA LYS A 304 -5.56 -12.52 13.67
C LYS A 304 -6.91 -11.95 14.11
N TRP A 305 -7.89 -11.86 13.21
CA TRP A 305 -9.24 -11.39 13.57
C TRP A 305 -9.98 -12.33 14.51
N HIS A 306 -9.81 -13.64 14.36
CA HIS A 306 -10.41 -14.60 15.30
C HIS A 306 -9.91 -14.40 16.73
N LYS A 307 -8.66 -13.96 16.95
CA LYS A 307 -8.11 -13.69 18.29
C LYS A 307 -8.76 -12.51 19.01
N ILE A 308 -9.36 -11.59 18.26
CA ILE A 308 -10.06 -10.41 18.79
C ILE A 308 -11.56 -10.44 18.47
N ALA A 309 -12.10 -11.62 18.13
CA ALA A 309 -13.52 -11.79 17.90
C ALA A 309 -14.32 -11.64 19.21
N PRO A 310 -15.63 -11.31 19.15
CA PRO A 310 -16.47 -11.23 20.33
C PRO A 310 -16.36 -12.48 21.23
N GLY A 311 -16.17 -12.25 22.53
CA GLY A 311 -15.99 -13.29 23.56
C GLY A 311 -14.54 -13.77 23.77
N GLN A 312 -13.59 -13.38 22.92
CA GLN A 312 -12.17 -13.68 23.13
C GLN A 312 -11.54 -12.76 24.18
N PRO A 313 -10.52 -13.21 24.93
CA PRO A 313 -9.75 -12.34 25.80
C PRO A 313 -9.14 -11.17 25.02
N SER A 314 -9.27 -9.95 25.52
CA SER A 314 -8.59 -8.80 24.92
C SER A 314 -7.07 -8.97 25.03
N PRO A 315 -6.30 -8.58 24.00
CA PRO A 315 -4.89 -8.24 24.16
C PRO A 315 -4.70 -7.30 25.36
N SER A 316 -3.65 -7.53 26.16
CA SER A 316 -3.34 -6.72 27.33
C SER A 316 -2.48 -5.51 26.98
N PHE A 317 -2.60 -4.44 27.75
CA PHE A 317 -1.65 -3.32 27.72
C PHE A 317 -1.20 -2.90 29.12
N THR A 318 -0.08 -2.18 29.18
CA THR A 318 0.37 -1.41 30.35
C THR A 318 0.89 -0.07 29.85
N TYR A 319 0.24 1.03 30.24
CA TYR A 319 0.62 2.38 29.84
C TYR A 319 0.71 3.32 31.03
N LYS A 320 1.28 4.50 30.79
CA LYS A 320 1.29 5.58 31.79
C LYS A 320 0.16 6.56 31.52
N ASP A 321 -0.50 6.99 32.58
CA ASP A 321 -1.46 8.08 32.53
C ASP A 321 -0.78 9.46 32.49
N ILE A 322 -1.59 10.52 32.43
CA ILE A 322 -1.13 11.92 32.42
C ILE A 322 -0.32 12.33 33.66
N ASN A 323 -0.45 11.60 34.77
CA ASN A 323 0.28 11.81 36.02
C ASN A 323 1.49 10.87 36.17
N GLY A 324 1.75 10.03 35.17
CA GLY A 324 2.83 9.05 35.18
C GLY A 324 2.52 7.76 35.94
N LYS A 325 1.27 7.55 36.40
CA LYS A 325 0.83 6.31 37.04
C LYS A 325 0.71 5.22 35.98
N GLU A 326 1.24 4.03 36.28
CA GLU A 326 1.02 2.86 35.44
C GLU A 326 -0.43 2.36 35.58
N VAL A 327 -1.03 2.07 34.43
CA VAL A 327 -2.39 1.58 34.28
C VAL A 327 -2.36 0.34 33.41
N HIS A 328 -2.93 -0.75 33.92
CA HIS A 328 -3.05 -2.03 33.22
C HIS A 328 -4.49 -2.22 32.75
N LEU A 329 -4.69 -2.93 31.63
CA LEU A 329 -6.06 -3.32 31.23
C LEU A 329 -6.78 -4.11 32.34
N SER A 330 -6.05 -4.93 33.08
CA SER A 330 -6.58 -5.71 34.21
C SER A 330 -7.12 -4.87 35.37
N ASP A 331 -6.72 -3.59 35.46
CA ASP A 331 -7.23 -2.67 36.50
C ASP A 331 -8.73 -2.37 36.31
N PHE A 332 -9.28 -2.70 35.14
CA PHE A 332 -10.68 -2.47 34.79
C PHE A 332 -11.56 -3.71 34.90
N VAL A 333 -11.03 -4.86 35.32
CA VAL A 333 -11.83 -6.07 35.55
C VAL A 333 -12.99 -5.75 36.50
N GLY A 334 -14.18 -6.23 36.13
CA GLY A 334 -15.44 -5.90 36.80
C GLY A 334 -16.21 -4.75 36.15
N LYS A 335 -15.61 -3.99 35.23
CA LYS A 335 -16.23 -2.88 34.50
C LYS A 335 -16.19 -3.12 32.99
N TYR A 336 -17.13 -2.55 32.26
CA TYR A 336 -16.98 -2.41 30.82
C TYR A 336 -15.87 -1.40 30.50
N VAL A 337 -15.18 -1.55 29.38
CA VAL A 337 -14.13 -0.61 28.96
C VAL A 337 -14.40 -0.17 27.52
N TYR A 338 -14.65 1.13 27.34
CA TYR A 338 -14.73 1.76 26.03
C TYR A 338 -13.41 2.47 25.75
N ILE A 339 -12.66 1.95 24.77
CA ILE A 339 -11.33 2.45 24.41
C ILE A 339 -11.42 3.33 23.17
N ASP A 340 -10.81 4.51 23.21
CA ASP A 340 -10.61 5.42 22.07
C ASP A 340 -9.12 5.49 21.73
N ASN A 341 -8.72 4.93 20.58
CA ASN A 341 -7.36 5.07 20.06
C ASN A 341 -7.28 6.33 19.18
N TRP A 342 -6.43 7.27 19.57
CA TRP A 342 -6.39 8.60 18.98
C TRP A 342 -4.98 9.20 18.92
N ALA A 343 -4.84 10.37 18.29
CA ALA A 343 -3.63 11.18 18.33
C ALA A 343 -3.94 12.67 18.21
N THR A 344 -3.04 13.54 18.69
CA THR A 344 -3.24 14.99 18.66
C THR A 344 -3.32 15.56 17.23
N TRP A 345 -2.59 14.97 16.29
CA TRP A 345 -2.59 15.34 14.88
C TRP A 345 -3.77 14.76 14.09
N CYS A 346 -4.58 13.88 14.71
CA CYS A 346 -5.74 13.27 14.07
C CYS A 346 -6.97 14.19 14.13
N GLY A 347 -7.18 14.98 13.07
CA GLY A 347 -8.33 15.88 12.94
C GLY A 347 -9.70 15.20 13.18
N PRO A 348 -9.99 14.01 12.63
CA PRO A 348 -11.22 13.29 12.93
C PRO A 348 -11.35 12.87 14.40
N CYS A 349 -10.29 12.37 15.03
CA CYS A 349 -10.29 11.98 16.45
C CYS A 349 -10.64 13.18 17.35
N ARG A 350 -10.01 14.33 17.07
CA ARG A 350 -10.27 15.61 17.74
C ARG A 350 -11.75 16.03 17.69
N ARG A 351 -12.48 15.68 16.62
CA ARG A 351 -13.93 15.96 16.49
C ARG A 351 -14.80 15.04 17.33
N GLU A 352 -14.33 13.83 17.66
CA GLU A 352 -15.06 12.88 18.50
C GLU A 352 -14.90 13.17 20.00
N GLN A 353 -13.82 13.84 20.44
CA GLN A 353 -13.56 14.11 21.85
C GLN A 353 -14.70 14.85 22.59
N PRO A 354 -15.33 15.92 22.04
CA PRO A 354 -16.49 16.53 22.67
C PRO A 354 -17.69 15.59 22.82
N MET A 355 -17.81 14.62 21.92
CA MET A 355 -18.88 13.61 21.98
C MET A 355 -18.54 12.50 22.97
N LEU A 356 -17.26 12.11 23.07
CA LEU A 356 -16.76 11.21 24.11
C LEU A 356 -17.02 11.78 25.51
N LYS A 357 -16.74 13.07 25.71
CA LYS A 357 -17.04 13.77 26.98
C LYS A 357 -18.53 13.68 27.36
N LYS A 358 -19.44 13.88 26.41
CA LYS A 358 -20.89 13.73 26.66
C LYS A 358 -21.25 12.29 27.03
N LEU A 359 -20.56 11.32 26.43
CA LEU A 359 -20.75 9.91 26.73
C LEU A 359 -20.28 9.59 28.15
N GLU A 360 -19.12 10.10 28.55
CA GLU A 360 -18.57 10.02 29.92
C GLU A 360 -19.54 10.63 30.94
N GLU A 361 -20.05 11.83 30.67
CA GLU A 361 -21.05 12.51 31.52
C GLU A 361 -22.34 11.69 31.66
N ARG A 362 -22.85 11.11 30.55
CA ARG A 362 -24.07 10.29 30.55
C ARG A 362 -23.93 9.04 31.41
N PHE A 363 -22.78 8.38 31.31
CA PHE A 363 -22.51 7.12 32.01
C PHE A 363 -21.73 7.33 33.32
N ALA A 364 -21.68 8.55 33.83
CA ALA A 364 -21.02 8.86 35.10
C ALA A 364 -21.62 8.03 36.25
N GLY A 365 -20.75 7.38 37.02
CA GLY A 365 -21.14 6.50 38.12
C GLY A 365 -21.69 5.13 37.70
N LYS A 366 -21.75 4.83 36.40
CA LYS A 366 -22.09 3.49 35.89
C LYS A 366 -20.87 2.58 35.84
N ASN A 367 -21.10 1.30 35.59
CA ASN A 367 -20.07 0.27 35.61
C ASN A 367 -19.25 0.20 34.30
N ILE A 368 -18.77 1.35 33.83
CA ILE A 368 -18.00 1.50 32.59
C ILE A 368 -16.84 2.48 32.80
N CYS A 369 -15.71 2.20 32.17
CA CYS A 369 -14.55 3.08 32.06
C CYS A 369 -14.37 3.54 30.62
N PHE A 370 -14.13 4.84 30.44
CA PHE A 370 -13.70 5.41 29.17
C PHE A 370 -12.18 5.62 29.22
N VAL A 371 -11.47 5.05 28.25
CA VAL A 371 -10.01 5.01 28.21
C VAL A 371 -9.55 5.53 26.86
N SER A 372 -8.92 6.69 26.82
CA SER A 372 -8.33 7.24 25.59
C SER A 372 -6.86 6.89 25.54
N VAL A 373 -6.44 6.14 24.52
CA VAL A 373 -5.05 5.70 24.31
C VAL A 373 -4.45 6.49 23.16
N SER A 374 -3.42 7.30 23.46
CA SER A 374 -2.72 8.10 22.46
C SER A 374 -1.59 7.31 21.80
N CYS A 375 -1.56 7.33 20.47
CA CYS A 375 -0.46 6.84 19.64
C CYS A 375 0.44 7.97 19.10
N ASP A 376 0.44 9.13 19.77
CA ASP A 376 1.31 10.25 19.41
C ASP A 376 2.78 9.83 19.47
N GLN A 377 3.60 10.31 18.54
CA GLN A 377 5.05 10.15 18.62
C GLN A 377 5.64 11.11 19.67
N ASP A 378 5.07 12.31 19.82
CA ASP A 378 5.49 13.32 20.79
C ASP A 378 4.56 13.31 22.00
N LYS A 379 5.05 12.72 23.10
CA LYS A 379 4.36 12.71 24.39
C LYS A 379 4.00 14.10 24.89
N SER A 380 4.85 15.10 24.67
CA SER A 380 4.63 16.45 25.20
C SER A 380 3.46 17.15 24.50
N ALA A 381 3.28 16.89 23.19
CA ALA A 381 2.12 17.35 22.44
C ALA A 381 0.81 16.76 23.00
N TRP A 382 0.81 15.45 23.27
CA TRP A 382 -0.31 14.78 23.92
C TRP A 382 -0.63 15.36 25.30
N GLU A 383 0.37 15.49 26.18
CA GLU A 383 0.17 16.04 27.53
C GLU A 383 -0.39 17.46 27.50
N LYS A 384 0.05 18.28 26.54
CA LYS A 384 -0.45 19.64 26.33
C LYS A 384 -1.94 19.62 25.96
N VAL A 385 -2.33 18.84 24.95
CA VAL A 385 -3.73 18.77 24.49
C VAL A 385 -4.65 18.25 25.59
N VAL A 386 -4.26 17.19 26.31
CA VAL A 386 -5.04 16.64 27.44
C VAL A 386 -5.32 17.71 28.49
N LYS A 387 -4.31 18.52 28.86
CA LYS A 387 -4.44 19.57 29.88
C LYS A 387 -5.23 20.79 29.40
N GLU A 388 -4.95 21.27 28.18
CA GLU A 388 -5.59 22.46 27.62
C GLU A 388 -7.08 22.22 27.36
N GLU A 389 -7.43 21.04 26.86
CA GLU A 389 -8.81 20.68 26.50
C GLU A 389 -9.57 20.02 27.64
N LYS A 390 -8.89 19.79 28.76
CA LYS A 390 -9.44 19.18 29.98
C LYS A 390 -10.16 17.88 29.63
N LEU A 391 -9.48 17.02 28.88
CA LEU A 391 -9.99 15.71 28.52
C LEU A 391 -10.21 14.90 29.80
N GLU A 392 -11.40 14.33 29.92
CA GLU A 392 -11.83 13.55 31.08
C GLU A 392 -11.55 12.06 30.84
N GLY A 393 -12.09 11.18 31.69
CA GLY A 393 -11.79 9.75 31.62
C GLY A 393 -10.34 9.41 31.94
N ILE A 394 -9.88 8.25 31.45
CA ILE A 394 -8.53 7.76 31.67
C ILE A 394 -7.70 8.02 30.41
N GLN A 395 -6.75 8.94 30.52
CA GLN A 395 -5.89 9.35 29.41
C GLN A 395 -4.55 8.62 29.49
N LEU A 396 -4.26 7.74 28.53
CA LEU A 396 -3.07 6.89 28.47
C LEU A 396 -2.20 7.24 27.26
N TYR A 397 -0.88 7.07 27.42
CA TYR A 397 0.09 7.24 26.34
C TYR A 397 0.76 5.91 26.00
N ALA A 398 0.53 5.43 24.78
CA ALA A 398 1.15 4.22 24.24
C ALA A 398 2.41 4.55 23.41
N GLY A 399 2.40 5.70 22.72
CA GLY A 399 3.45 6.07 21.76
C GLY A 399 3.22 5.51 20.37
N ALA A 400 4.10 5.83 19.43
CA ALA A 400 4.05 5.31 18.07
C ALA A 400 4.41 3.81 18.01
N PHE A 401 3.83 3.08 17.05
CA PHE A 401 4.08 1.64 16.81
C PHE A 401 3.76 0.75 18.02
N ASP A 402 2.58 0.97 18.59
CA ASP A 402 2.13 0.28 19.79
C ASP A 402 1.66 -1.18 19.51
N PRO A 403 2.15 -2.19 20.26
CA PRO A 403 1.76 -3.58 20.07
C PRO A 403 0.27 -3.88 20.30
N PHE A 404 -0.45 -3.09 21.11
CA PHE A 404 -1.88 -3.28 21.33
C PHE A 404 -2.66 -2.83 20.09
N MET A 405 -2.28 -1.72 19.45
CA MET A 405 -2.81 -1.33 18.15
C MET A 405 -2.58 -2.41 17.09
N ASP A 406 -1.38 -2.97 17.01
CA ASP A 406 -1.07 -4.08 16.09
C ASP A 406 -1.91 -5.32 16.38
N ALA A 407 -2.10 -5.67 17.66
CA ALA A 407 -2.90 -6.81 18.09
C ALA A 407 -4.38 -6.66 17.72
N TYR A 408 -4.89 -5.42 17.71
CA TYR A 408 -6.24 -5.07 17.24
C TYR A 408 -6.31 -4.77 15.73
N MET A 409 -5.19 -4.91 15.00
CA MET A 409 -5.07 -4.58 13.57
C MET A 409 -5.54 -3.16 13.23
N ILE A 410 -5.26 -2.21 14.13
CA ILE A 410 -5.63 -0.81 13.95
C ILE A 410 -4.70 -0.19 12.90
N THR A 411 -5.23 -0.01 11.69
CA THR A 411 -4.52 0.60 10.55
C THR A 411 -4.86 2.08 10.35
N ALA A 412 -5.88 2.58 11.03
CA ALA A 412 -6.31 3.97 10.98
C ALA A 412 -6.95 4.39 12.31
N ILE A 413 -6.89 5.69 12.62
CA ILE A 413 -7.56 6.30 13.77
C ILE A 413 -8.53 7.40 13.29
N PRO A 414 -9.63 7.67 14.04
CA PRO A 414 -9.99 7.11 15.34
C PRO A 414 -10.43 5.65 15.25
N HIS A 415 -10.13 4.86 16.28
CA HIS A 415 -10.55 3.46 16.39
C HIS A 415 -11.03 3.14 17.79
N PHE A 416 -12.26 2.62 17.89
CA PHE A 416 -12.90 2.36 19.17
C PHE A 416 -13.06 0.87 19.45
N ILE A 417 -12.91 0.47 20.70
CA ILE A 417 -13.03 -0.93 21.15
C ILE A 417 -13.93 -0.96 22.37
N LEU A 418 -14.75 -2.00 22.49
CA LEU A 418 -15.54 -2.28 23.68
C LEU A 418 -15.16 -3.64 24.27
N ILE A 419 -14.86 -3.65 25.56
CA ILE A 419 -14.46 -4.83 26.34
C ILE A 419 -15.46 -5.02 27.49
N ASP A 420 -15.77 -6.27 27.81
CA ASP A 420 -16.66 -6.65 28.89
C ASP A 420 -15.98 -6.64 30.28
N ARG A 421 -16.78 -6.95 31.30
CA ARG A 421 -16.38 -7.00 32.71
C ARG A 421 -15.37 -8.09 33.03
N GLU A 422 -15.20 -9.09 32.17
CA GLU A 422 -14.24 -10.18 32.31
C GLU A 422 -12.93 -9.90 31.54
N GLY A 423 -12.85 -8.77 30.84
CA GLY A 423 -11.70 -8.44 29.99
C GLY A 423 -11.76 -9.09 28.60
N LYS A 424 -12.94 -9.53 28.14
CA LYS A 424 -13.14 -10.09 26.80
C LYS A 424 -13.68 -9.04 25.83
N VAL A 425 -13.33 -9.19 24.56
CA VAL A 425 -13.78 -8.30 23.50
C VAL A 425 -15.29 -8.44 23.31
N ILE A 426 -16.02 -7.34 23.33
CA ILE A 426 -17.41 -7.28 22.86
C ILE A 426 -17.42 -6.84 21.40
N ASN A 427 -16.67 -5.78 21.10
CA ASN A 427 -16.55 -5.25 19.75
C ASN A 427 -15.14 -4.67 19.52
N ALA A 428 -14.38 -5.28 18.61
CA ALA A 428 -13.04 -4.83 18.23
C ALA A 428 -13.07 -3.59 17.31
N LYS A 429 -14.23 -3.24 16.74
CA LYS A 429 -14.49 -2.06 15.89
C LYS A 429 -15.78 -1.36 16.35
N MET A 430 -15.77 -0.87 17.58
CA MET A 430 -16.92 -0.19 18.16
C MET A 430 -17.26 1.10 17.40
N SER A 431 -18.54 1.45 17.34
CA SER A 431 -18.99 2.71 16.76
C SER A 431 -18.46 3.91 17.57
N ARG A 432 -18.23 5.02 16.88
CA ARG A 432 -17.67 6.26 17.43
C ARG A 432 -18.63 6.98 18.39
N PRO A 433 -18.15 7.84 19.31
CA PRO A 433 -19.00 8.53 20.27
C PRO A 433 -20.09 9.39 19.65
N SER A 434 -19.85 9.99 18.47
CA SER A 434 -20.87 10.77 17.76
C SER A 434 -21.96 9.95 17.08
N ASP A 435 -21.79 8.63 16.97
CA ASP A 435 -22.77 7.74 16.36
C ASP A 435 -23.91 7.43 17.34
N PRO A 436 -25.19 7.71 16.99
CA PRO A 436 -26.32 7.37 17.83
C PRO A 436 -26.40 5.87 18.22
N GLU A 437 -25.87 4.97 17.38
CA GLU A 437 -25.83 3.54 17.68
C GLU A 437 -24.92 3.22 18.87
N THR A 438 -23.91 4.04 19.15
CA THR A 438 -23.03 3.86 20.32
C THR A 438 -23.82 3.96 21.62
N VAL A 439 -24.65 5.00 21.75
CA VAL A 439 -25.48 5.18 22.96
C VAL A 439 -26.49 4.04 23.09
N LYS A 440 -27.17 3.67 22.00
CA LYS A 440 -28.13 2.56 22.01
C LYS A 440 -27.49 1.24 22.42
N PHE A 441 -26.30 0.96 21.90
CA PHE A 441 -25.57 -0.26 22.23
C PHE A 441 -25.13 -0.28 23.69
N LEU A 442 -24.58 0.82 24.21
CA LEU A 442 -24.16 0.91 25.61
C LEU A 442 -25.34 0.85 26.58
N ASP A 443 -26.46 1.50 26.27
CA ASP A 443 -27.69 1.43 27.10
C ASP A 443 -28.29 0.01 27.14
N ALA A 444 -27.99 -0.82 26.14
CA ALA A 444 -28.45 -2.21 26.07
C ALA A 444 -27.55 -3.20 26.84
N LEU A 445 -26.39 -2.75 27.35
CA LEU A 445 -25.49 -3.60 28.12
C LEU A 445 -26.06 -3.90 29.50
N GLU A 446 -26.02 -5.17 29.88
CA GLU A 446 -26.49 -5.61 31.19
C GLU A 446 -25.65 -5.00 32.32
N GLY A 447 -26.30 -4.25 33.22
CA GLY A 447 -25.66 -3.67 34.41
C GLY A 447 -24.92 -2.35 34.17
N LEU A 448 -25.09 -1.71 33.00
CA LEU A 448 -24.89 -0.26 32.83
C LEU A 448 -26.14 0.52 33.28
#